data_AF-A0A3M0X679-F1
#
_entry.id   AF-A0A3M0X679-F1
#
_cell.length_a   1.000
_cell.length_b   1.000
_cell.length_c   1.000
_cell.angle_alpha   90.00
_cell.angle_beta   90.00
_cell.angle_gamma   90.00
#
_symmetry.space_group_name_H-M   'P 1'
#
loop_
_entity.id
_entity.type
_entity.pdbx_description
1 polymer ?
#
loop_
_entity_poly.entity_id
_entity_poly.type
_entity_poly.pdbx_seq_one_letter_code
_entity_poly.pdbx_strand_id
1 'polypeptide(L)'
;MAKFKRGQGKRPSMAAGYGIQQTEEGLLPWTWLSERMAASRSYWLATVQPTGKPHAAPIWGIWLDEQFYFGTDRHSRKGKNLAANPQAVVHLESGDEVVILEGYVEEVPDSPLHDRYTAVYEAKYHFRPGPPNETAVTYRLVPTAAFAWLESDFPNTATRWEWRS
;
A
#
# COMPACT_ATOMS: atom_id res chain seq x y z
N MET A 1 -9.47 -2.19 -18.52
CA MET A 1 -8.51 -1.61 -17.56
C MET A 1 -7.12 -1.76 -18.13
N ALA A 2 -6.36 -0.68 -18.25
CA ALA A 2 -4.94 -0.77 -18.59
C ALA A 2 -4.25 -1.66 -17.55
N LYS A 3 -3.52 -2.67 -18.01
CA LYS A 3 -2.76 -3.56 -17.12
C LYS A 3 -1.50 -2.81 -16.70
N PHE A 4 -1.58 -2.05 -15.61
CA PHE A 4 -0.39 -1.46 -14.99
C PHE A 4 0.55 -2.59 -14.61
N LYS A 5 1.68 -2.69 -15.30
CA LYS A 5 2.66 -3.75 -15.08
C LYS A 5 3.75 -3.22 -14.15
N ARG A 6 3.97 -3.95 -13.05
CA ARG A 6 5.11 -3.72 -12.16
C ARG A 6 6.41 -3.90 -12.96
N GLY A 7 7.30 -2.92 -12.89
CA GLY A 7 8.67 -3.03 -13.42
C GLY A 7 9.53 -4.01 -12.61
N GLN A 8 10.74 -4.29 -13.08
CA GLN A 8 11.72 -5.03 -12.28
C GLN A 8 12.18 -4.20 -11.07
N GLY A 9 12.63 -4.88 -10.02
CA GLY A 9 13.23 -4.21 -8.86
C GLY A 9 14.52 -3.50 -9.26
N LYS A 10 14.76 -2.33 -8.70
CA LYS A 10 15.99 -1.55 -8.88
C LYS A 10 16.35 -0.83 -7.59
N ARG A 11 17.51 -0.19 -7.53
CA ARG A 11 17.90 0.65 -6.40
C ARG A 11 17.06 1.93 -6.33
N PRO A 12 16.66 2.38 -5.12
CA PRO A 12 16.07 3.71 -4.96
C PRO A 12 17.13 4.79 -5.25
N SER A 13 16.68 5.95 -5.75
CA SER A 13 17.55 7.10 -5.94
C SER A 13 17.74 7.80 -4.59
N MET A 14 18.94 7.72 -4.02
CA MET A 14 19.31 8.40 -2.78
C MET A 14 20.70 9.02 -2.91
N ALA A 15 21.02 9.96 -2.01
CA ALA A 15 22.35 10.57 -1.97
C ALA A 15 23.44 9.53 -1.68
N ALA A 16 24.64 9.73 -2.22
CA ALA A 16 25.75 8.78 -2.08
C ALA A 16 26.10 8.45 -0.61
N GLY A 17 25.86 9.37 0.32
CA GLY A 17 26.09 9.17 1.76
C GLY A 17 25.27 8.04 2.40
N TYR A 18 24.20 7.57 1.73
CA TYR A 18 23.41 6.41 2.16
C TYR A 18 24.07 5.06 1.86
N GLY A 19 25.17 5.05 1.08
CA GLY A 19 25.99 3.85 0.85
C GLY A 19 25.34 2.75 0.01
N ILE A 20 24.18 3.00 -0.61
CA ILE A 20 23.43 2.01 -1.39
C ILE A 20 24.28 1.46 -2.53
N GLN A 21 24.31 0.13 -2.66
CA GLN A 21 25.04 -0.56 -3.71
C GLN A 21 24.55 -0.13 -5.09
N GLN A 22 25.48 -0.07 -6.04
CA GLN A 22 25.16 0.28 -7.43
C GLN A 22 24.70 -0.95 -8.25
N THR A 23 25.00 -2.16 -7.77
CA THR A 23 24.57 -3.41 -8.40
C THR A 23 23.16 -3.81 -7.97
N GLU A 24 22.51 -4.65 -8.76
CA GLU A 24 21.20 -5.25 -8.44
C GLU A 24 21.30 -6.48 -7.52
N GLU A 25 22.51 -6.84 -7.07
CA GLU A 25 22.72 -7.96 -6.15
C GLU A 25 22.14 -7.65 -4.77
N GLY A 26 21.37 -8.58 -4.19
CA GLY A 26 20.75 -8.40 -2.88
C GLY A 26 19.43 -7.60 -2.90
N LEU A 27 18.92 -7.18 -4.07
CA LEU A 27 17.56 -6.65 -4.16
C LEU A 27 16.55 -7.66 -3.62
N LEU A 28 15.63 -7.18 -2.78
CA LEU A 28 14.54 -8.00 -2.27
C LEU A 28 13.61 -8.36 -3.42
N PRO A 29 13.18 -9.63 -3.55
CA PRO A 29 12.22 -10.01 -4.58
C PRO A 29 10.83 -9.48 -4.23
N TRP A 30 9.97 -9.30 -5.24
CA TRP A 30 8.58 -8.87 -5.00
C TRP A 30 7.81 -9.85 -4.10
N THR A 31 8.11 -11.15 -4.19
CA THR A 31 7.51 -12.17 -3.33
C THR A 31 7.72 -11.86 -1.86
N TRP A 32 8.91 -11.37 -1.48
CA TRP A 32 9.20 -10.95 -0.11
C TRP A 32 8.25 -9.83 0.34
N LEU A 33 8.10 -8.77 -0.47
CA LEU A 33 7.17 -7.68 -0.17
C LEU A 33 5.73 -8.18 -0.06
N SER A 34 5.29 -8.99 -1.01
CA SER A 34 3.95 -9.57 -1.08
C SER A 34 3.63 -10.41 0.16
N GLU A 35 4.58 -11.22 0.62
CA GLU A 35 4.45 -12.03 1.84
C GLU A 35 4.30 -11.16 3.08
N ARG A 36 5.07 -10.07 3.22
CA ARG A 36 4.95 -9.13 4.33
C ARG A 36 3.62 -8.38 4.32
N MET A 37 3.19 -7.94 3.13
CA MET A 37 1.87 -7.33 2.96
C MET A 37 0.75 -8.30 3.35
N ALA A 38 0.83 -9.57 2.99
CA ALA A 38 -0.18 -10.57 3.34
C ALA A 38 -0.21 -10.86 4.85
N ALA A 39 0.96 -11.02 5.47
CA ALA A 39 1.10 -11.39 6.88
C ALA A 39 0.74 -10.27 7.85
N SER A 40 0.85 -9.00 7.45
CA SER A 40 0.64 -7.87 8.37
C SER A 40 -0.79 -7.80 8.90
N ARG A 41 -0.95 -7.58 10.22
CA ARG A 41 -2.25 -7.32 10.84
C ARG A 41 -2.75 -5.91 10.55
N SER A 42 -1.85 -4.94 10.56
CA SER A 42 -2.16 -3.50 10.50
C SER A 42 -1.29 -2.82 9.44
N TYR A 43 -1.78 -1.71 8.92
CA TYR A 43 -1.09 -0.91 7.92
C TYR A 43 -1.21 0.55 8.32
N TRP A 44 -0.20 1.35 8.01
CA TRP A 44 -0.23 2.80 8.23
C TRP A 44 -0.54 3.50 6.93
N LEU A 45 -1.66 4.23 6.91
CA LEU A 45 -2.10 5.01 5.76
C LEU A 45 -1.76 6.48 5.99
N ALA A 46 -0.97 7.04 5.08
CA ALA A 46 -0.75 8.47 4.97
C ALA A 46 -1.59 9.07 3.84
N THR A 47 -2.25 10.18 4.15
CA THR A 47 -3.11 10.98 3.25
C THR A 47 -2.80 12.45 3.45
N VAL A 48 -3.26 13.31 2.54
CA VAL A 48 -3.03 14.76 2.61
C VAL A 48 -4.37 15.48 2.67
N GLN A 49 -4.50 16.42 3.61
CA GLN A 49 -5.68 17.30 3.66
C GLN A 49 -5.68 18.28 2.48
N PRO A 50 -6.85 18.83 2.08
CA PRO A 50 -6.91 19.85 1.03
C PRO A 50 -6.00 21.07 1.27
N THR A 51 -5.71 21.37 2.55
CA THR A 51 -4.79 22.45 2.95
C THR A 51 -3.31 22.06 2.91
N GLY A 52 -2.97 20.86 2.43
CA GLY A 52 -1.60 20.33 2.38
C GLY A 52 -1.12 19.67 3.67
N LYS A 53 -1.90 19.68 4.76
CA LYS A 53 -1.49 19.07 6.03
C LYS A 53 -1.46 17.53 5.91
N PRO A 54 -0.34 16.85 6.23
CA PRO A 54 -0.28 15.38 6.22
C PRO A 54 -1.12 14.79 7.36
N HIS A 55 -1.63 13.58 7.13
CA HIS A 55 -2.36 12.79 8.12
C HIS A 55 -2.01 11.32 7.96
N ALA A 56 -1.46 10.72 9.01
CA ALA A 56 -1.17 9.29 9.09
C ALA A 56 -2.02 8.64 10.19
N ALA A 57 -2.54 7.44 9.93
CA ALA A 57 -3.26 6.64 10.92
C ALA A 57 -3.14 5.14 10.62
N PRO A 58 -3.12 4.28 11.65
CA PRO A 58 -3.21 2.84 11.44
C PRO A 58 -4.61 2.46 10.92
N ILE A 59 -4.65 1.46 10.05
CA ILE A 59 -5.85 0.88 9.46
C ILE A 59 -5.72 -0.64 9.37
N TRP A 60 -6.87 -1.31 9.28
CA TRP A 60 -6.95 -2.68 8.79
C TRP A 60 -7.12 -2.69 7.28
N GLY A 61 -6.63 -3.75 6.66
CA GLY A 61 -6.65 -3.93 5.22
C GLY A 61 -6.26 -5.34 4.82
N ILE A 62 -6.42 -5.65 3.55
CA ILE A 62 -6.06 -6.95 3.01
C ILE A 62 -5.13 -6.79 1.82
N TRP A 63 -4.28 -7.80 1.65
CA TRP A 63 -3.53 -8.01 0.43
C TRP A 63 -4.24 -9.13 -0.35
N LEU A 64 -4.76 -8.79 -1.53
CA LEU A 64 -5.54 -9.68 -2.37
C LEU A 64 -5.10 -9.49 -3.82
N ASP A 65 -4.75 -10.57 -4.51
CA ASP A 65 -4.32 -10.55 -5.93
C ASP A 65 -3.24 -9.48 -6.21
N GLU A 66 -2.19 -9.46 -5.38
CA GLU A 66 -1.08 -8.49 -5.42
C GLU A 66 -1.49 -7.01 -5.28
N GLN A 67 -2.65 -6.73 -4.68
CA GLN A 67 -3.16 -5.37 -4.48
C GLN A 67 -3.60 -5.17 -3.02
N PHE A 68 -3.47 -3.93 -2.55
CA PHE A 68 -3.89 -3.54 -1.22
C PHE A 68 -5.30 -2.94 -1.23
N TYR A 69 -6.14 -3.40 -0.31
CA TYR A 69 -7.52 -2.95 -0.14
C TYR A 69 -7.80 -2.58 1.31
N PHE A 70 -8.60 -1.54 1.51
CA PHE A 70 -9.06 -1.14 2.84
C PHE A 70 -10.40 -0.44 2.79
N GLY A 71 -11.14 -0.49 3.91
CA GLY A 71 -12.39 0.24 4.09
C GLY A 71 -12.22 1.45 5.01
N THR A 72 -13.05 2.47 4.82
CA THR A 72 -13.16 3.59 5.76
C THR A 72 -14.56 4.23 5.67
N ASP A 73 -14.89 5.02 6.69
CA ASP A 73 -16.00 5.96 6.62
C ASP A 73 -15.62 7.19 5.77
N ARG A 74 -16.52 7.60 4.86
CA ARG A 74 -16.37 8.73 3.93
C ARG A 74 -16.28 10.07 4.66
N HIS A 75 -16.90 10.21 5.83
CA HIS A 75 -16.87 11.42 6.65
C HIS A 75 -15.66 11.50 7.60
N SER A 76 -14.93 10.40 7.77
CA SER A 76 -13.65 10.39 8.50
C SER A 76 -12.62 11.35 7.86
N ARG A 77 -11.57 11.69 8.62
CA ARG A 77 -10.48 12.53 8.09
C ARG A 77 -9.85 11.94 6.83
N LYS A 78 -9.53 10.65 6.82
CA LYS A 78 -8.93 9.97 5.67
C LYS A 78 -9.91 9.83 4.50
N GLY A 79 -11.20 9.59 4.75
CA GLY A 79 -12.23 9.55 3.71
C GLY A 79 -12.38 10.90 2.99
N LYS A 80 -12.49 11.99 3.77
CA LYS A 80 -12.53 13.36 3.21
C LYS A 80 -11.26 13.72 2.45
N ASN A 81 -10.09 13.30 2.96
CA ASN A 81 -8.82 13.53 2.28
C ASN A 81 -8.78 12.80 0.92
N LEU A 82 -9.10 11.50 0.89
CA LEU A 82 -9.03 10.68 -0.32
C LEU A 82 -10.06 11.07 -1.39
N ALA A 83 -11.23 11.57 -0.97
CA ALA A 83 -12.22 12.12 -1.90
C ALA A 83 -11.73 13.40 -2.60
N ALA A 84 -10.91 14.22 -1.93
CA ALA A 84 -10.36 15.45 -2.50
C ALA A 84 -9.02 15.23 -3.22
N ASN A 85 -8.21 14.29 -2.75
CA ASN A 85 -6.93 13.91 -3.32
C ASN A 85 -6.74 12.39 -3.16
N PRO A 86 -6.83 11.59 -4.24
CA PRO A 86 -6.76 10.14 -4.14
C PRO A 86 -5.35 9.61 -3.85
N GLN A 87 -4.32 10.46 -3.83
CA GLN A 87 -2.95 10.04 -3.55
C GLN A 87 -2.78 9.56 -2.11
N ALA A 88 -2.10 8.43 -1.94
CA ALA A 88 -1.87 7.81 -0.65
C ALA A 88 -0.54 7.07 -0.61
N VAL A 89 -0.01 6.95 0.61
CA VAL A 89 1.09 6.04 0.94
C VAL A 89 0.58 5.05 1.97
N VAL A 90 0.90 3.78 1.78
CA VAL A 90 0.64 2.70 2.75
C VAL A 90 1.96 2.04 3.11
N HIS A 91 2.24 1.89 4.40
CA HIS A 91 3.43 1.16 4.86
C HIS A 91 3.09 0.23 6.04
N LEU A 92 4.01 -0.69 6.33
CA LEU A 92 3.91 -1.60 7.48
C LEU A 92 4.49 -0.96 8.75
N GLU A 93 4.25 -1.61 9.90
CA GLU A 93 4.66 -1.08 11.21
C GLU A 93 6.16 -1.22 11.49
N SER A 94 6.81 -2.23 10.91
CA SER A 94 8.22 -2.54 11.18
C SER A 94 9.14 -1.56 10.46
N GLY A 95 9.98 -0.87 11.24
CA GLY A 95 11.12 -0.10 10.72
C GLY A 95 12.32 -0.97 10.35
N ASP A 96 12.35 -2.23 10.81
CA ASP A 96 13.44 -3.16 10.52
C ASP A 96 13.20 -3.95 9.22
N GLU A 97 11.94 -4.22 8.91
CA GLU A 97 11.51 -4.95 7.71
C GLU A 97 10.52 -4.09 6.93
N VAL A 98 11.06 -3.15 6.17
CA VAL A 98 10.27 -2.06 5.63
C VAL A 98 9.58 -2.46 4.34
N VAL A 99 8.32 -2.09 4.24
CA VAL A 99 7.52 -2.11 3.01
C VAL A 99 6.73 -0.82 2.92
N ILE A 100 6.82 -0.15 1.78
CA ILE A 100 6.08 1.07 1.46
C ILE A 100 5.47 0.93 0.07
N LEU A 101 4.20 1.26 -0.08
CA LEU A 101 3.50 1.41 -1.35
C LEU A 101 3.05 2.86 -1.51
N GLU A 102 3.37 3.46 -2.65
CA GLU A 102 2.90 4.77 -3.04
C GLU A 102 1.96 4.64 -4.25
N GLY A 103 0.93 5.47 -4.30
CA GLY A 103 0.03 5.47 -5.44
C GLY A 103 -1.19 6.34 -5.23
N TYR A 104 -2.29 5.94 -5.87
CA TYR A 104 -3.59 6.55 -5.69
C TYR A 104 -4.64 5.47 -5.43
N VAL A 105 -5.75 5.84 -4.80
CA VAL A 105 -6.84 4.92 -4.53
C VAL A 105 -7.97 5.05 -5.54
N GLU A 106 -8.61 3.93 -5.82
CA GLU A 106 -9.87 3.85 -6.57
C GLU A 106 -10.94 3.23 -5.67
N GLU A 107 -12.17 3.74 -5.75
CA GLU A 107 -13.31 3.12 -5.05
C GLU A 107 -13.62 1.76 -5.69
N VAL A 108 -13.80 0.75 -4.83
CA VAL A 108 -14.29 -0.57 -5.25
C VAL A 108 -15.81 -0.54 -5.15
N PRO A 109 -16.54 -0.65 -6.26
CA PRO A 109 -18.00 -0.67 -6.24
C PRO A 109 -18.51 -2.00 -5.69
N ASP A 110 -19.79 -2.04 -5.34
CA ASP A 110 -20.49 -3.28 -5.05
C ASP A 110 -20.43 -4.21 -6.28
N SER A 111 -19.66 -5.29 -6.16
CA SER A 111 -19.20 -6.11 -7.28
C SER A 111 -18.65 -7.45 -6.79
N PRO A 112 -18.46 -8.45 -7.68
CA PRO A 112 -17.82 -9.71 -7.28
C PRO A 112 -16.42 -9.54 -6.66
N LEU A 113 -15.71 -8.46 -6.99
CA LEU A 113 -14.44 -8.12 -6.35
C LEU A 113 -14.66 -7.71 -4.88
N HIS A 114 -15.71 -6.93 -4.60
CA HIS A 114 -16.07 -6.55 -3.23
C HIS A 114 -16.47 -7.78 -2.40
N ASP A 115 -17.20 -8.73 -2.97
CA ASP A 115 -17.52 -9.99 -2.27
C ASP A 115 -16.26 -10.77 -1.87
N ARG A 116 -15.28 -10.88 -2.77
CA ARG A 116 -13.98 -11.50 -2.45
C ARG A 116 -13.24 -10.72 -1.37
N TYR A 117 -13.22 -9.40 -1.45
CA TYR A 117 -12.64 -8.54 -0.41
C TYR A 117 -13.26 -8.81 0.96
N THR A 118 -14.60 -8.78 1.08
CA THR A 118 -15.27 -8.98 2.37
C THR A 118 -15.05 -10.36 2.96
N ALA A 119 -15.00 -11.41 2.13
CA ALA A 119 -14.70 -12.76 2.57
C ALA A 119 -13.27 -12.90 3.14
N VAL A 120 -12.27 -12.33 2.46
CA VAL A 120 -10.88 -12.34 2.94
C VAL A 120 -10.73 -11.48 4.20
N TYR A 121 -11.42 -10.33 4.24
CA TYR A 121 -11.42 -9.45 5.40
C TYR A 121 -12.03 -10.14 6.63
N GLU A 122 -13.17 -10.82 6.47
CA GLU A 122 -13.82 -11.59 7.53
C GLU A 122 -12.93 -12.72 8.05
N ALA A 123 -12.27 -13.46 7.16
CA ALA A 123 -11.32 -14.49 7.55
C ALA A 123 -10.14 -13.93 8.37
N LYS A 124 -9.65 -12.72 8.04
CA LYS A 124 -8.49 -12.10 8.69
C LYS A 124 -8.83 -11.41 10.01
N TYR A 125 -9.99 -10.78 10.10
CA TYR A 125 -10.35 -9.88 11.21
C TYR A 125 -11.57 -10.32 12.02
N HIS A 126 -12.22 -11.43 11.65
CA HIS A 126 -13.49 -11.88 12.24
C HIS A 126 -14.59 -10.80 12.20
N PHE A 127 -14.52 -9.93 11.19
CA PHE A 127 -15.47 -8.86 10.94
C PHE A 127 -15.72 -8.77 9.44
N ARG A 128 -16.98 -8.78 9.02
CA ARG A 128 -17.34 -8.65 7.60
C ARG A 128 -17.83 -7.23 7.30
N PRO A 129 -17.11 -6.45 6.49
CA PRO A 129 -17.60 -5.16 6.03
C PRO A 129 -18.88 -5.32 5.21
N GLY A 130 -19.85 -4.43 5.41
CA GLY A 130 -21.02 -4.33 4.53
C GLY A 130 -20.66 -3.78 3.14
N PRO A 131 -21.61 -3.79 2.20
CA PRO A 131 -21.41 -3.19 0.87
C PRO A 131 -21.12 -1.68 0.99
N PRO A 132 -20.39 -1.08 0.01
CA PRO A 132 -20.17 0.35 -0.03
C PRO A 132 -21.50 1.10 -0.13
N ASN A 133 -21.59 2.26 0.52
CA ASN A 133 -22.80 3.09 0.53
C ASN A 133 -22.44 4.57 0.72
N GLU A 134 -23.41 5.41 1.11
CA GLU A 134 -23.23 6.85 1.30
C GLU A 134 -22.26 7.21 2.44
N THR A 135 -22.02 6.32 3.41
CA THR A 135 -21.12 6.54 4.54
C THR A 135 -19.88 5.65 4.49
N ALA A 136 -19.98 4.43 3.95
CA ALA A 136 -18.88 3.46 3.89
C ALA A 136 -18.30 3.34 2.47
N VAL A 137 -16.97 3.30 2.38
CA VAL A 137 -16.26 3.14 1.11
C VAL A 137 -15.14 2.11 1.26
N THR A 138 -14.98 1.27 0.24
CA THR A 138 -13.85 0.37 0.07
C THR A 138 -12.93 0.94 -1.01
N TYR A 139 -11.65 1.06 -0.70
CA TYR A 139 -10.62 1.54 -1.61
C TYR A 139 -9.67 0.41 -2.00
N ARG A 140 -9.19 0.49 -3.23
CA ARG A 140 -8.05 -0.26 -3.74
C ARG A 140 -6.92 0.70 -4.04
N LEU A 141 -5.72 0.43 -3.54
CA LEU A 141 -4.52 1.18 -3.92
C LEU A 141 -4.04 0.69 -5.29
N VAL A 142 -3.89 1.62 -6.23
CA VAL A 142 -3.19 1.42 -7.51
C VAL A 142 -1.75 1.92 -7.33
N PRO A 143 -0.76 1.02 -7.21
CA PRO A 143 0.61 1.43 -6.93
C PRO A 143 1.25 2.12 -8.12
N THR A 144 1.98 3.20 -7.87
CA THR A 144 2.90 3.84 -8.82
C THR A 144 4.36 3.56 -8.45
N ALA A 145 4.64 3.36 -7.17
CA ALA A 145 5.93 2.92 -6.67
C ALA A 145 5.79 2.01 -5.44
N ALA A 146 6.81 1.20 -5.20
CA ALA A 146 6.95 0.40 -4.00
C ALA A 146 8.40 0.42 -3.54
N PHE A 147 8.63 0.29 -2.24
CA PHE A 147 9.94 0.24 -1.62
C PHE A 147 9.99 -0.87 -0.60
N ALA A 148 11.14 -1.53 -0.50
CA ALA A 148 11.43 -2.48 0.56
C ALA A 148 12.92 -2.48 0.93
N TRP A 149 13.21 -2.73 2.20
CA TRP A 149 14.56 -2.97 2.69
C TRP A 149 14.53 -3.68 4.04
N LEU A 150 15.67 -4.26 4.41
CA LEU A 150 15.97 -4.69 5.77
C LEU A 150 16.89 -3.63 6.39
N GLU A 151 16.54 -3.06 7.53
CA GLU A 151 17.38 -2.04 8.19
C GLU A 151 18.76 -2.59 8.55
N SER A 152 18.82 -3.86 8.98
CA SER A 152 20.06 -4.55 9.32
C SER A 152 21.05 -4.67 8.15
N ASP A 153 20.58 -4.51 6.91
CA ASP A 153 21.38 -4.62 5.69
C ASP A 153 20.91 -3.63 4.61
N PHE A 154 20.61 -2.40 5.04
CA PHE A 154 19.98 -1.40 4.18
C PHE A 154 20.74 -1.14 2.87
N PRO A 155 22.09 -0.93 2.87
CA PRO A 155 22.83 -0.64 1.64
C PRO A 155 22.71 -1.71 0.55
N ASN A 156 22.56 -2.99 0.96
CA ASN A 156 22.51 -4.13 0.04
C ASN A 156 21.07 -4.56 -0.29
N THR A 157 20.08 -4.27 0.56
CA THR A 157 18.69 -4.72 0.37
C THR A 157 17.73 -3.65 -0.14
N ALA A 158 18.12 -2.37 -0.11
CA ALA A 158 17.27 -1.27 -0.56
C ALA A 158 16.79 -1.47 -2.01
N THR A 159 15.48 -1.66 -2.14
CA THR A 159 14.81 -2.04 -3.39
C THR A 159 13.63 -1.14 -3.65
N ARG A 160 13.43 -0.80 -4.92
CA ARG A 160 12.33 0.01 -5.42
C ARG A 160 11.73 -0.63 -6.66
N TRP A 161 10.42 -0.60 -6.76
CA TRP A 161 9.67 -0.91 -7.98
C TRP A 161 8.90 0.32 -8.44
N GLU A 162 8.67 0.41 -9.75
CA GLU A 162 7.83 1.42 -10.38
C GLU A 162 6.84 0.73 -11.31
N TRP A 163 5.63 1.30 -11.44
CA TRP A 163 4.67 0.89 -12.44
C TRP A 163 4.78 1.80 -13.65
N ARG A 164 4.79 1.21 -14.84
CA ARG A 164 4.72 1.95 -16.10
C ARG A 164 3.27 1.92 -16.60
N SER A 165 2.81 3.09 -17.08
CA SER A 165 1.59 3.24 -17.85
C SER A 165 1.67 2.55 -19.19
#